data_AF-A0A1H2W5H9-F1
#
_entry.id   AF-A0A1H2W5H9-F1
#
_cell.length_a   1.000
_cell.length_b   1.000
_cell.length_c   1.000
_cell.angle_alpha   90.00
_cell.angle_beta   90.00
_cell.angle_gamma   90.00
#
_symmetry.space_group_name_H-M   'P 1'
#
loop_
_entity.id
_entity.type
_entity.pdbx_description
1 polymer ?
#
loop_
_entity_poly.entity_id
_entity_poly.type
_entity_poly.pdbx_seq_one_letter_code
_entity_poly.pdbx_strand_id
1 'polypeptide(L)'
;MLDEPEAALSPQRQLTLLLEIVNCARAESQFIIVTHSPILLGIPDAEIMSFDDGIIHPVSYEETDSYQVTEMFINNREQILRRLLGTD
;
A
#
# COMPACT_ATOMS: atom_id res chain seq x y z
N MET A 1 -12.49 9.83 6.98
CA MET A 1 -11.43 9.99 5.97
C MET A 1 -10.09 9.90 6.70
N LEU A 2 -9.13 9.17 6.14
CA LEU A 2 -7.78 9.01 6.66
C LEU A 2 -6.80 9.43 5.55
N ASP A 3 -5.77 10.17 5.91
CA ASP A 3 -4.75 10.65 4.98
C ASP A 3 -3.38 10.20 5.51
N GLU A 4 -2.72 9.34 4.73
CA GLU A 4 -1.46 8.67 5.07
C GLU A 4 -1.38 8.18 6.53
N PRO A 5 -2.38 7.40 7.03
CA PRO A 5 -2.41 6.98 8.42
C PRO A 5 -1.22 6.08 8.82
N GLU A 6 -0.47 5.57 7.85
CA GLU A 6 0.76 4.80 8.01
C GLU A 6 2.01 5.63 8.35
N ALA A 7 2.01 6.96 8.15
CA ALA A 7 3.23 7.78 8.10
C ALA A 7 4.10 7.69 9.38
N ALA A 8 3.47 7.44 10.55
CA ALA A 8 4.16 7.27 11.83
C ALA A 8 4.17 5.82 12.34
N LEU A 9 3.74 4.86 11.52
CA LEU A 9 3.55 3.46 11.91
C LEU A 9 4.63 2.55 11.31
N SER A 10 5.20 1.70 12.16
CA SER A 10 5.98 0.56 11.68
C SER A 10 5.08 -0.41 10.88
N PRO A 11 5.64 -1.26 10.01
CA PRO A 11 4.86 -2.24 9.23
C PRO A 11 3.94 -3.11 10.10
N GLN A 12 4.43 -3.54 11.27
CA GLN A 12 3.63 -4.31 12.22
C GLN A 12 2.44 -3.51 12.78
N ARG A 13 2.62 -2.20 13.05
CA ARG A 13 1.53 -1.34 13.49
C ARG A 13 0.53 -1.04 12.37
N GLN A 14 0.98 -1.01 11.11
CA GLN A 14 0.09 -0.91 9.95
C GLN A 14 -0.82 -2.14 9.82
N LEU A 15 -0.33 -3.35 10.11
CA LEU A 15 -1.16 -4.56 10.18
C LEU A 15 -2.23 -4.48 11.28
N THR A 16 -1.89 -3.91 12.44
CA THR A 16 -2.88 -3.65 13.51
C THR A 16 -3.92 -2.63 13.05
N LEU A 17 -3.50 -1.53 12.43
CA LEU A 17 -4.41 -0.52 11.88
C LEU A 17 -5.35 -1.13 10.83
N LEU A 18 -4.84 -1.97 9.94
CA LEU A 18 -5.64 -2.69 8.95
C LEU A 18 -6.76 -3.49 9.61
N LEU A 19 -6.44 -4.25 10.66
CA LEU A 19 -7.42 -5.05 11.39
C LEU A 19 -8.51 -4.16 12.01
N GLU A 20 -8.13 -3.03 12.62
CA GLU A 20 -9.09 -2.09 13.20
C GLU A 20 -10.00 -1.47 12.14
N ILE A 21 -9.47 -1.06 10.99
CA ILE A 21 -10.25 -0.53 9.87
C ILE A 21 -11.28 -1.56 9.40
N VAL A 22 -10.86 -2.81 9.19
CA VAL A 22 -11.75 -3.90 8.77
C VAL A 22 -12.85 -4.17 9.81
N ASN A 23 -12.51 -4.15 11.11
CA ASN A 23 -13.50 -4.33 12.17
C ASN A 23 -14.52 -3.19 12.21
N CYS A 24 -14.07 -1.93 12.08
CA CYS A 24 -14.96 -0.79 11.99
C CYS A 24 -15.85 -0.85 10.74
N ALA A 25 -15.28 -1.25 9.59
CA ALA A 25 -16.04 -1.39 8.35
C ALA A 25 -17.15 -2.44 8.46
N ARG A 26 -16.87 -3.57 9.12
CA ARG A 26 -17.88 -4.60 9.45
C ARG A 26 -18.95 -4.11 10.41
N ALA A 27 -18.64 -3.11 11.23
CA ALA A 27 -19.58 -2.40 12.10
C ALA A 27 -20.25 -1.21 11.39
N GLU A 28 -20.45 -1.30 10.07
CA GLU A 28 -21.16 -0.32 9.23
C GLU A 28 -20.47 1.05 9.10
N SER A 29 -19.17 1.15 9.43
CA SER A 29 -18.40 2.37 9.16
C SER A 29 -17.90 2.41 7.71
N GLN A 30 -17.80 3.60 7.14
CA GLN A 30 -17.21 3.80 5.80
C GLN A 30 -15.88 4.56 5.89
N PHE A 31 -14.90 4.11 5.11
CA PHE A 31 -13.59 4.73 5.03
C PHE A 31 -13.27 5.19 3.61
N ILE A 32 -12.60 6.32 3.52
CA ILE A 32 -11.84 6.77 2.35
C ILE A 32 -10.44 7.02 2.88
N ILE A 33 -9.45 6.36 2.28
CA ILE A 33 -8.08 6.32 2.76
C ILE A 33 -7.17 6.71 1.61
N VAL A 34 -6.35 7.74 1.82
CA VAL A 34 -5.19 8.02 0.97
C VAL A 34 -4.01 7.32 1.61
N THR A 35 -3.32 6.45 0.87
CA THR A 35 -2.22 5.65 1.40
C THR A 35 -1.26 5.25 0.29
N HIS A 36 0.03 5.22 0.63
CA HIS A 36 1.08 4.61 -0.17
C HIS A 36 1.52 3.26 0.42
N SER A 37 0.93 2.81 1.52
CA SER A 37 1.29 1.56 2.16
C SER A 37 0.77 0.37 1.35
N PRO A 38 1.64 -0.55 0.90
CA PRO A 38 1.17 -1.78 0.27
C PRO A 38 0.40 -2.65 1.29
N ILE A 39 0.64 -2.48 2.59
CA ILE A 39 -0.12 -3.21 3.62
C ILE A 39 -1.56 -2.72 3.65
N LEU A 40 -1.81 -1.41 3.71
CA LEU A 40 -3.16 -0.87 3.78
C LEU A 40 -3.91 -0.98 2.45
N LEU A 41 -3.22 -0.88 1.32
CA LEU A 41 -3.81 -1.17 0.00
C LEU A 41 -4.28 -2.63 -0.11
N GLY A 42 -3.73 -3.55 0.69
CA GLY A 42 -4.16 -4.94 0.77
C GLY A 42 -5.42 -5.21 1.60
N ILE A 43 -6.18 -4.18 2.01
CA ILE A 43 -7.48 -4.38 2.68
C ILE A 43 -8.42 -5.16 1.74
N PRO A 44 -9.01 -6.28 2.19
CA PRO A 44 -9.91 -7.07 1.36
C PRO A 44 -11.18 -6.28 1.02
N ASP A 45 -11.73 -6.55 -0.16
CA ASP A 45 -12.97 -5.96 -0.69
C ASP A 45 -12.94 -4.43 -0.85
N ALA A 46 -11.78 -3.79 -0.70
CA ALA A 46 -11.61 -2.37 -0.97
C ALA A 46 -11.52 -2.11 -2.48
N GLU A 47 -12.18 -1.04 -2.93
CA GLU A 47 -11.94 -0.48 -4.25
C GLU A 47 -10.71 0.43 -4.19
N ILE A 48 -9.71 0.15 -5.03
CA ILE A 48 -8.48 0.93 -5.11
C ILE A 48 -8.57 1.84 -6.33
N MET A 49 -8.38 3.14 -6.11
CA MET A 49 -8.37 4.15 -7.16
C MET A 49 -6.97 4.74 -7.28
N SER A 50 -6.36 4.64 -8.47
CA SER A 50 -5.13 5.35 -8.79
C SER A 50 -5.45 6.77 -9.27
N PHE A 51 -4.58 7.72 -8.92
CA PHE A 51 -4.62 9.12 -9.34
C PHE A 51 -3.50 9.44 -10.35
N ASP A 52 -2.88 8.41 -10.92
CA ASP A 52 -1.76 8.54 -11.85
C ASP A 52 -2.22 9.01 -13.23
N ASP A 53 -1.28 9.46 -14.06
CA ASP A 53 -1.51 9.92 -15.44
C ASP A 53 -2.58 11.01 -15.63
N GLY A 54 -2.91 11.74 -14.55
CA GLY A 54 -3.87 12.84 -14.56
C GLY A 54 -5.34 12.40 -14.67
N ILE A 55 -5.65 11.11 -14.56
CA ILE A 55 -7.02 10.56 -14.60
C ILE A 55 -7.21 9.55 -13.47
N ILE A 56 -8.28 9.73 -12.70
CA ILE A 56 -8.64 8.80 -11.62
C ILE A 56 -9.25 7.53 -12.25
N HIS A 57 -8.70 6.36 -11.93
CA HIS A 57 -9.15 5.09 -12.47
C HIS A 57 -8.99 3.94 -11.45
N PRO A 58 -9.85 2.91 -11.50
CA PRO A 58 -9.72 1.75 -10.62
C PRO A 58 -8.53 0.89 -11.04
N VAL A 59 -7.85 0.29 -10.07
CA VAL A 59 -6.74 -0.64 -10.27
C VAL A 59 -6.87 -1.82 -9.30
N SER A 60 -6.31 -2.98 -9.67
CA SER A 60 -6.11 -4.08 -8.74
C SER A 60 -4.93 -3.80 -7.80
N TYR A 61 -4.84 -4.56 -6.71
CA TYR A 61 -3.76 -4.41 -5.73
C TYR A 61 -2.37 -4.62 -6.37
N GLU A 62 -2.23 -5.63 -7.21
CA GLU A 62 -0.99 -5.98 -7.91
C GLU A 62 -0.59 -4.96 -8.99
N GLU A 63 -1.55 -4.16 -9.47
CA GLU A 63 -1.29 -3.07 -10.41
C GLU A 63 -0.79 -1.80 -9.72
N THR A 64 -0.88 -1.70 -8.38
CA THR A 64 -0.40 -0.52 -7.67
C THR A 64 1.13 -0.40 -7.70
N ASP A 65 1.64 0.80 -7.93
CA ASP A 65 3.08 1.10 -7.88
C ASP A 65 3.71 0.69 -6.55
N SER A 66 2.99 0.92 -5.44
CA SER A 66 3.45 0.56 -4.11
C SER A 66 3.69 -0.94 -3.97
N TYR A 67 2.76 -1.76 -4.48
CA TYR A 67 2.95 -3.21 -4.53
C TYR A 67 4.15 -3.57 -5.40
N GLN A 68 4.18 -3.11 -6.66
CA GLN A 68 5.20 -3.52 -7.63
C GLN A 68 6.62 -3.15 -7.18
N VAL A 69 6.83 -1.92 -6.70
CA VAL A 69 8.14 -1.47 -6.23
C VAL A 69 8.56 -2.23 -4.97
N THR A 70 7.64 -2.42 -4.03
CA THR A 70 7.95 -3.11 -2.77
C THR A 70 8.25 -4.59 -3.00
N GLU A 71 7.43 -5.28 -3.81
CA GLU A 71 7.60 -6.69 -4.19
C GLU A 71 8.94 -6.89 -4.91
N MET A 72 9.22 -6.06 -5.93
CA MET A 72 10.47 -6.08 -6.68
C MET A 72 11.67 -5.93 -5.73
N PHE A 73 11.64 -4.96 -4.81
CA PHE A 73 12.74 -4.70 -3.88
C PHE A 73 12.95 -5.82 -2.86
N ILE A 74 11.88 -6.32 -2.25
CA ILE A 74 11.96 -7.39 -1.25
C ILE A 74 12.50 -8.68 -1.89
N ASN A 75 12.02 -9.02 -3.09
CA ASN A 75 12.38 -10.26 -3.75
C ASN A 75 13.75 -10.21 -4.43
N ASN A 76 14.25 -9.03 -4.83
CA ASN A 76 15.48 -8.88 -5.61
C ASN A 76 16.51 -7.92 -4.98
N ARG A 77 16.46 -7.71 -3.66
CA ARG A 77 17.24 -6.69 -2.92
C ARG A 77 18.71 -6.59 -3.35
N GLU A 78 19.45 -7.71 -3.32
CA GLU A 78 20.88 -7.72 -3.63
C GLU A 78 21.19 -7.29 -5.06
N GLN A 79 20.41 -7.79 -6.04
CA GLN A 79 20.62 -7.45 -7.45
C GLN A 79 20.31 -5.97 -7.70
N ILE A 80 19.24 -5.44 -7.10
CA ILE A 80 18.87 -4.03 -7.22
C ILE A 80 19.95 -3.15 -6.60
N LEU A 81 20.45 -3.48 -5.40
CA LEU A 81 21.51 -2.71 -4.76
C LEU A 81 22.79 -2.69 -5.61
N ARG A 82 23.20 -3.82 -6.19
CA ARG A 82 24.37 -3.85 -7.09
C ARG A 82 24.17 -2.95 -8.31
N ARG A 83 23.01 -3.03 -8.96
CA ARG A 83 22.68 -2.21 -10.14
C ARG A 83 22.63 -0.71 -9.82
N LEU A 84 22.05 -0.34 -8.67
CA LEU A 84 21.89 1.07 -8.28
C LEU A 84 23.19 1.69 -7.76
N LEU A 85 24.03 0.91 -7.08
CA LEU A 85 25.26 1.41 -6.44
C LEU A 85 26.52 1.17 -7.28
N GLY A 86 26.42 0.45 -8.41
CA GLY A 86 27.55 0.17 -9.29
C GLY A 86 28.62 -0.71 -8.65
N THR A 87 28.23 -1.56 -7.69
CA THR A 87 29.13 -2.54 -7.05
C THR A 87 29.04 -3.86 -7.82
N ASP A 88 29.84 -4.00 -8.87
CA ASP A 88 30.04 -5.27 -9.58
C ASP A 88 30.83 -6.29 -8.73
#